data_AF-A0A222DYI7-F1
#
_entry.id   AF-A0A222DYI7-F1
#
_cell.length_a   1.000
_cell.length_b   1.000
_cell.length_c   1.000
_cell.angle_alpha   90.00
_cell.angle_beta   90.00
_cell.angle_gamma   90.00
#
_symmetry.space_group_name_H-M   'P 1'
#
loop_
_entity.id
_entity.type
_entity.pdbx_description
1 polymer ?
#
loop_
_entity_poly.entity_id
_entity_poly.type
_entity_poly.pdbx_seq_one_letter_code
_entity_poly.pdbx_strand_id
1 'polypeptide(L)'
;MLTLRRISRILWVRVALLSALSVIAALSAELLGPLIPDGPRDRFTASATLPILNILANGMLAVATFSLGIMVSTHRTLAQQSTPRIHRLLMEDTSTQTMLATFIGAFVFALSSIILYRAGYYSESASVIVFAATVLVVAAIVVSLVRWIGQLSKIGSVEYALLRAEQTASEILRQQRHLPRLGGRPLDQAPPEEGTEIFAPTSGFLRRIDMDELQNCAESCDATVCLDILPGAIVLREQVLGTLRGSSETKRVAACFLIDPERTYEQDPGYALQALRESASKALSPGINDPKTAIDVIARLERLLWDWALADAEAVEPSFDRVYLREVGADALLEAAFRDLSRDAAGFGDVLDAVAMALAHLRSRMPATGVAVIDDLAADLRAHGDAGLMTDRERARLTCRLDALGLTPGH
;
A
#
# COMPACT_ATOMS: atom_id res chain seq x y z
N MET A 1 -7.34 11.20 -15.38
CA MET A 1 -7.98 11.14 -14.04
C MET A 1 -7.04 10.66 -12.92
N LEU A 2 -6.11 9.73 -13.17
CA LEU A 2 -5.24 9.12 -12.14
C LEU A 2 -4.18 10.06 -11.53
N THR A 3 -3.67 11.03 -12.31
CA THR A 3 -2.79 12.09 -11.81
C THR A 3 -3.46 12.96 -10.75
N LEU A 4 -4.75 13.26 -10.91
CA LEU A 4 -5.54 14.04 -9.95
C LEU A 4 -5.70 13.29 -8.61
N ARG A 5 -5.95 11.97 -8.67
CA ARG A 5 -6.01 11.13 -7.46
C ARG A 5 -4.67 11.09 -6.74
N ARG A 6 -3.56 10.94 -7.46
CA ARG A 6 -2.20 10.92 -6.86
C ARG A 6 -1.83 12.27 -6.24
N ILE A 7 -2.14 13.38 -6.93
CA ILE A 7 -1.92 14.75 -6.43
C ILE A 7 -2.80 15.03 -5.20
N SER A 8 -4.05 14.55 -5.19
CA SER A 8 -4.96 14.71 -4.04
C SER A 8 -4.50 13.97 -2.79
N ARG A 9 -3.57 13.01 -2.89
CA ARG A 9 -2.99 12.29 -1.73
C ARG A 9 -1.84 13.05 -1.07
N ILE A 10 -1.47 14.22 -1.58
CA ILE A 10 -0.40 15.03 -1.01
C ILE A 10 -1.00 15.95 0.07
N LEU A 11 -0.41 15.94 1.28
CA LEU A 11 -0.89 16.69 2.43
C LEU A 11 -1.12 18.17 2.13
N TRP A 12 -0.14 18.86 1.53
CA TRP A 12 -0.26 20.30 1.25
C TRP A 12 -1.38 20.60 0.25
N VAL A 13 -1.65 19.69 -0.70
CA VAL A 13 -2.74 19.82 -1.68
C VAL A 13 -4.09 19.73 -0.98
N ARG A 14 -4.27 18.77 -0.05
CA ARG A 14 -5.52 18.65 0.72
C ARG A 14 -5.77 19.85 1.60
N VAL A 15 -4.73 20.31 2.29
CA VAL A 15 -4.79 21.52 3.12
C VAL A 15 -5.17 22.72 2.26
N ALA A 16 -4.53 22.90 1.10
CA ALA A 16 -4.84 23.98 0.18
C ALA A 16 -6.27 23.89 -0.36
N LEU A 17 -6.74 22.71 -0.76
CA LEU A 17 -8.08 22.50 -1.30
C LEU A 17 -9.17 22.75 -0.26
N LEU A 18 -9.04 22.22 0.94
CA LEU A 18 -10.00 22.45 2.03
C LEU A 18 -9.98 23.91 2.48
N SER A 19 -8.81 24.55 2.54
CA SER A 19 -8.70 25.98 2.84
C SER A 19 -9.34 26.84 1.75
N ALA A 20 -9.13 26.50 0.48
CA ALA A 20 -9.76 27.19 -0.64
C ALA A 20 -11.30 27.02 -0.60
N LEU A 21 -11.78 25.80 -0.33
CA LEU A 21 -13.21 25.52 -0.16
C LEU A 21 -13.80 26.32 1.00
N SER A 22 -13.10 26.43 2.12
CA SER A 22 -13.49 27.27 3.26
C SER A 22 -13.61 28.75 2.90
N VAL A 23 -12.66 29.28 2.13
CA VAL A 23 -12.70 30.69 1.67
C VAL A 23 -13.85 30.90 0.68
N ILE A 24 -14.05 29.98 -0.25
CA ILE A 24 -15.18 30.02 -1.21
C ILE A 24 -16.50 29.96 -0.46
N ALA A 25 -16.63 29.07 0.54
CA ALA A 25 -17.83 28.96 1.37
C ALA A 25 -18.12 30.28 2.09
N ALA A 26 -17.10 30.90 2.69
CA ALA A 26 -17.22 32.22 3.32
C ALA A 26 -17.69 33.30 2.32
N LEU A 27 -17.05 33.41 1.16
CA LEU A 27 -17.42 34.40 0.13
C LEU A 27 -18.82 34.17 -0.46
N SER A 28 -19.22 32.91 -0.63
CA SER A 28 -20.50 32.51 -1.22
C SER A 28 -21.71 32.82 -0.34
N ALA A 29 -21.50 33.05 0.96
CA ALA A 29 -22.58 33.32 1.90
C ALA A 29 -23.37 34.59 1.54
N GLU A 30 -22.71 35.60 0.97
CA GLU A 30 -23.40 36.83 0.51
C GLU A 30 -24.27 36.55 -0.72
N LEU A 31 -23.77 35.72 -1.65
CA LEU A 31 -24.48 35.39 -2.89
C LEU A 31 -25.78 34.62 -2.65
N LEU A 32 -25.81 33.82 -1.59
CA LEU A 32 -26.95 33.00 -1.17
C LEU A 32 -27.90 33.74 -0.21
N GLY A 33 -27.49 34.90 0.32
CA GLY A 33 -28.28 35.72 1.26
C GLY A 33 -29.73 36.04 0.81
N PRO A 34 -29.99 36.33 -0.49
CA PRO A 34 -31.34 36.64 -0.97
C PRO A 34 -32.35 35.49 -0.91
N LEU A 35 -31.90 34.23 -0.74
CA LEU A 35 -32.75 33.04 -0.72
C LEU A 35 -33.36 32.75 0.67
N ILE A 36 -33.00 33.52 1.70
CA ILE A 36 -33.36 33.21 3.09
C ILE A 36 -34.67 33.92 3.49
N PRO A 37 -35.65 33.21 4.08
CA PRO A 37 -36.85 33.81 4.66
C PRO A 37 -36.53 34.87 5.74
N ASP A 38 -37.43 35.83 5.96
CA ASP A 38 -37.18 36.93 6.91
C ASP A 38 -37.09 36.49 8.39
N GLY A 39 -37.79 35.41 8.79
CA GLY A 39 -37.90 34.94 10.18
C GLY A 39 -36.59 34.61 10.93
N PRO A 40 -35.62 33.87 10.35
CA PRO A 40 -34.35 33.56 11.02
C PRO A 40 -33.35 34.73 11.11
N ARG A 41 -33.58 35.86 10.43
CA ARG A 41 -32.59 36.96 10.32
C ARG A 41 -32.30 37.64 11.67
N ASP A 42 -33.31 37.78 12.52
CA ASP A 42 -33.17 38.46 13.82
C ASP A 42 -32.48 37.59 14.90
N ARG A 43 -32.44 36.27 14.71
CA ARG A 43 -31.86 35.33 15.70
C ARG A 43 -30.40 34.97 15.44
N PHE A 44 -29.95 35.01 14.19
CA PHE A 44 -28.62 34.57 13.78
C PHE A 44 -27.79 35.74 13.24
N THR A 45 -27.39 36.62 14.15
CA THR A 45 -26.64 37.85 13.84
C THR A 45 -25.12 37.64 13.99
N ALA A 46 -24.35 38.63 13.51
CA ALA A 46 -22.90 38.64 13.66
C ALA A 46 -22.44 38.49 15.12
N SER A 47 -23.19 39.04 16.09
CA SER A 47 -22.86 38.97 17.52
C SER A 47 -22.97 37.55 18.10
N ALA A 48 -23.81 36.69 17.53
CA ALA A 48 -23.89 35.28 17.90
C ALA A 48 -22.78 34.43 17.24
N THR A 49 -22.38 34.79 16.01
CA THR A 49 -21.45 34.00 15.19
C THR A 49 -19.98 34.31 15.50
N LEU A 50 -19.63 35.59 15.66
CA LEU A 50 -18.26 36.06 15.89
C LEU A 50 -17.58 35.41 17.11
N PRO A 51 -18.24 35.21 18.28
CA PRO A 51 -17.60 34.53 19.41
C PRO A 51 -17.17 33.10 19.08
N ILE A 52 -18.02 32.34 18.37
CA ILE A 52 -17.73 30.96 17.96
C ILE A 52 -16.56 30.94 16.98
N LEU A 53 -16.57 31.83 15.98
CA LEU A 53 -15.46 31.95 15.03
C LEU A 53 -14.15 32.30 15.73
N ASN A 54 -14.14 33.19 16.73
CA ASN A 54 -12.93 33.51 17.49
C ASN A 54 -12.40 32.32 18.29
N ILE A 55 -13.30 31.53 18.92
CA ILE A 55 -12.93 30.29 19.63
C ILE A 55 -12.30 29.31 18.63
N LEU A 56 -12.89 29.14 17.45
CA LEU A 56 -12.35 28.29 16.40
C LEU A 56 -10.98 28.76 15.90
N ALA A 57 -10.84 30.06 15.60
CA ALA A 57 -9.57 30.62 15.13
C ALA A 57 -8.43 30.42 16.13
N ASN A 58 -8.70 30.65 17.43
CA ASN A 58 -7.67 30.48 18.47
C ASN A 58 -7.38 29.01 18.78
N GLY A 59 -8.39 28.14 18.80
CA GLY A 59 -8.24 26.73 19.16
C GLY A 59 -7.65 25.86 18.04
N MET A 60 -8.07 26.09 16.79
CA MET A 60 -7.74 25.17 15.70
C MET A 60 -6.26 25.22 15.29
N LEU A 61 -5.59 26.35 15.43
CA LEU A 61 -4.15 26.43 15.15
C LEU A 61 -3.33 25.59 16.15
N ALA A 62 -3.71 25.61 17.43
CA ALA A 62 -3.09 24.79 18.46
C ALA A 62 -3.34 23.30 18.22
N VAL A 63 -4.58 22.92 17.90
CA VAL A 63 -4.95 21.54 17.58
C VAL A 63 -4.22 21.04 16.33
N ALA A 64 -4.10 21.87 15.28
CA ALA A 64 -3.36 21.55 14.06
C ALA A 64 -1.87 21.35 14.35
N THR A 65 -1.25 22.23 15.15
CA THR A 65 0.16 22.12 15.55
C THR A 65 0.42 20.87 16.37
N PHE A 66 -0.43 20.58 17.36
CA PHE A 66 -0.35 19.37 18.17
C PHE A 66 -0.48 18.10 17.31
N SER A 67 -1.46 18.08 16.40
CA SER A 67 -1.71 16.95 15.50
C SER A 67 -0.54 16.72 14.54
N LEU A 68 0.06 17.79 14.00
CA LEU A 68 1.25 17.72 13.16
C LEU A 68 2.44 17.16 13.95
N GLY A 69 2.61 17.59 15.21
CA GLY A 69 3.64 17.06 16.11
C GLY A 69 3.51 15.56 16.35
N ILE A 70 2.30 15.07 16.63
CA ILE A 70 2.03 13.63 16.76
C ILE A 70 2.34 12.88 15.47
N MET A 71 1.91 13.41 14.31
CA MET A 71 2.16 12.77 13.02
C MET A 71 3.67 12.61 12.78
N VAL A 72 4.45 13.67 12.97
CA VAL A 72 5.92 13.64 12.83
C VAL A 72 6.55 12.68 13.84
N SER A 73 6.11 12.70 15.10
CA SER A 73 6.59 11.79 16.13
C SER A 73 6.31 10.34 15.75
N THR A 74 5.11 10.05 15.25
CA THR A 74 4.75 8.70 14.83
C THR A 74 5.57 8.25 13.63
N HIS A 75 5.78 9.10 12.63
CA HIS A 75 6.66 8.76 11.50
C HIS A 75 8.05 8.37 11.98
N ARG A 76 8.59 9.08 12.96
CA ARG A 76 9.88 8.72 13.58
C ARG A 76 9.81 7.36 14.27
N THR A 77 8.78 7.10 15.08
CA THR A 77 8.59 5.82 15.77
C THR A 77 8.45 4.67 14.78
N LEU A 78 7.62 4.80 13.74
CA LEU A 78 7.46 3.77 12.70
C LEU A 78 8.73 3.58 11.88
N ALA A 79 9.47 4.63 11.55
CA ALA A 79 10.76 4.49 10.88
C ALA A 79 11.78 3.72 11.75
N GLN A 80 11.71 3.85 13.07
CA GLN A 80 12.57 3.13 14.01
C GLN A 80 12.10 1.68 14.25
N GLN A 81 10.80 1.44 14.35
CA GLN A 81 10.24 0.14 14.73
C GLN A 81 9.91 -0.75 13.52
N SER A 82 9.46 -0.17 12.41
CA SER A 82 9.14 -0.90 11.17
C SER A 82 10.30 -0.87 10.18
N THR A 83 10.25 -1.71 9.14
CA THR A 83 11.20 -1.65 8.04
C THR A 83 10.87 -0.48 7.10
N PRO A 84 11.84 0.07 6.34
CA PRO A 84 11.58 1.16 5.38
C PRO A 84 10.47 0.83 4.37
N ARG A 85 10.28 -0.45 4.06
CA ARG A 85 9.24 -0.94 3.14
C ARG A 85 7.84 -0.88 3.76
N ILE A 86 7.66 -1.43 4.96
CA ILE A 86 6.38 -1.31 5.69
C ILE A 86 6.05 0.16 5.95
N HIS A 87 7.04 0.97 6.32
CA HIS A 87 6.83 2.40 6.48
C HIS A 87 6.30 3.06 5.20
N ARG A 88 6.87 2.75 4.03
CA ARG A 88 6.39 3.26 2.72
C ARG A 88 4.93 2.87 2.44
N LEU A 89 4.57 1.62 2.74
CA LEU A 89 3.20 1.11 2.58
C LEU A 89 2.21 1.90 3.45
N LEU A 90 2.60 2.25 4.68
CA LEU A 90 1.77 3.05 5.60
C LEU A 90 1.65 4.53 5.21
N MET A 91 2.63 5.09 4.47
CA MET A 91 2.58 6.48 4.02
C MET A 91 1.49 6.75 3.00
N GLU A 92 0.89 5.72 2.41
CA GLU A 92 -0.23 5.85 1.48
C GLU A 92 -1.58 6.10 2.18
N ASP A 93 -1.66 5.91 3.52
CA ASP A 93 -2.88 6.21 4.28
C ASP A 93 -3.06 7.73 4.47
N THR A 94 -4.14 8.24 3.90
CA THR A 94 -4.45 9.67 3.88
C THR A 94 -5.44 10.10 4.98
N SER A 95 -5.85 9.20 5.87
CA SER A 95 -6.80 9.51 6.94
C SER A 95 -6.27 10.62 7.86
N THR A 96 -5.04 10.47 8.36
CA THR A 96 -4.32 11.46 9.19
C THR A 96 -4.22 12.82 8.50
N GLN A 97 -3.89 12.81 7.21
CA GLN A 97 -3.75 14.03 6.41
C GLN A 97 -5.09 14.75 6.24
N THR A 98 -6.19 14.01 6.13
CA THR A 98 -7.54 14.56 6.03
C THR A 98 -7.93 15.28 7.31
N MET A 99 -7.68 14.66 8.47
CA MET A 99 -7.97 15.26 9.77
C MET A 99 -7.19 16.56 9.98
N LEU A 100 -5.88 16.57 9.67
CA LEU A 100 -5.05 17.78 9.70
C LEU A 100 -5.58 18.87 8.77
N ALA A 101 -5.95 18.50 7.54
CA ALA A 101 -6.50 19.44 6.58
C ALA A 101 -7.84 20.02 7.03
N THR A 102 -8.70 19.25 7.71
CA THR A 102 -9.94 19.77 8.30
C THR A 102 -9.66 20.80 9.40
N PHE A 103 -8.69 20.56 10.29
CA PHE A 103 -8.35 21.52 11.35
C PHE A 103 -7.79 22.84 10.79
N ILE A 104 -6.89 22.76 9.80
CA ILE A 104 -6.35 23.96 9.14
C ILE A 104 -7.44 24.66 8.32
N GLY A 105 -8.27 23.91 7.60
CA GLY A 105 -9.38 24.46 6.81
C GLY A 105 -10.40 25.17 7.69
N ALA A 106 -10.68 24.67 8.90
CA ALA A 106 -11.56 25.32 9.86
C ALA A 106 -10.94 26.59 10.47
N PHE A 107 -9.63 26.57 10.74
CA PHE A 107 -8.89 27.77 11.12
C PHE A 107 -8.99 28.87 10.05
N VAL A 108 -8.74 28.52 8.79
CA VAL A 108 -8.83 29.44 7.65
C VAL A 108 -10.26 29.95 7.48
N PHE A 109 -11.27 29.06 7.55
CA PHE A 109 -12.68 29.45 7.51
C PHE A 109 -13.02 30.50 8.58
N ALA A 110 -12.60 30.23 9.82
CA ALA A 110 -12.87 31.11 10.94
C ALA A 110 -12.21 32.47 10.76
N LEU A 111 -10.92 32.50 10.39
CA LEU A 111 -10.16 33.72 10.17
C LEU A 111 -10.73 34.54 9.01
N SER A 112 -10.99 33.91 7.87
CA SER A 112 -11.58 34.58 6.71
C SER A 112 -12.95 35.16 7.03
N SER A 113 -13.81 34.40 7.74
CA SER A 113 -15.13 34.88 8.14
C SER A 113 -15.05 36.06 9.11
N ILE A 114 -14.11 36.04 10.07
CA ILE A 114 -13.88 37.19 10.98
C ILE A 114 -13.44 38.43 10.20
N ILE A 115 -12.52 38.27 9.24
CA ILE A 115 -12.04 39.38 8.40
C ILE A 115 -13.19 39.97 7.59
N LEU A 116 -14.01 39.15 6.94
CA LEU A 116 -15.15 39.60 6.14
C LEU A 116 -16.22 40.29 7.00
N TYR A 117 -16.51 39.77 8.20
CA TYR A 117 -17.40 40.45 9.15
C TYR A 117 -16.87 41.82 9.54
N ARG A 118 -15.57 41.94 9.87
CA ARG A 118 -14.95 43.22 10.26
C ARG A 118 -14.84 44.21 9.10
N ALA A 119 -14.73 43.71 7.87
CA ALA A 119 -14.72 44.53 6.66
C ALA A 119 -16.12 45.02 6.24
N GLY A 120 -17.19 44.56 6.91
CA GLY A 120 -18.56 44.91 6.56
C GLY A 120 -19.05 44.25 5.26
N TYR A 121 -18.43 43.14 4.85
CA TYR A 121 -18.80 42.43 3.61
C TYR A 121 -20.13 41.69 3.73
N TYR A 122 -20.44 41.14 4.91
CA TYR A 122 -21.65 40.36 5.12
C TYR A 122 -22.87 41.23 5.43
N SER A 123 -23.94 41.04 4.68
CA SER A 123 -25.27 41.56 5.03
C SER A 123 -25.86 40.84 6.25
N GLU A 124 -26.90 41.42 6.87
CA GLU A 124 -27.64 40.77 7.96
C GLU A 124 -28.22 39.42 7.53
N SER A 125 -28.66 39.32 6.28
CA SER A 125 -29.18 38.06 5.71
C SER A 125 -28.07 37.02 5.53
N ALA A 126 -26.88 37.41 5.06
CA ALA A 126 -25.74 36.50 4.92
C ALA A 126 -25.24 35.93 6.24
N SER A 127 -25.47 36.63 7.37
CA SER A 127 -25.08 36.16 8.70
C SER A 127 -25.71 34.82 9.08
N VAL A 128 -26.93 34.54 8.61
CA VAL A 128 -27.60 33.26 8.84
C VAL A 128 -26.86 32.11 8.14
N ILE A 129 -26.36 32.33 6.91
CA ILE A 129 -25.59 31.32 6.17
C ILE A 129 -24.22 31.10 6.81
N VAL A 130 -23.55 32.18 7.20
CA VAL A 130 -22.25 32.06 7.89
C VAL A 130 -22.42 31.31 9.21
N PHE A 131 -23.50 31.56 9.96
CA PHE A 131 -23.82 30.79 11.17
C PHE A 131 -24.05 29.30 10.85
N ALA A 132 -24.89 28.97 9.86
CA ALA A 132 -25.14 27.59 9.46
C ALA A 132 -23.85 26.87 9.01
N ALA A 133 -23.01 27.54 8.21
CA ALA A 133 -21.70 27.04 7.81
C ALA A 133 -20.78 26.85 9.03
N THR A 134 -20.81 27.77 9.99
CA THR A 134 -20.05 27.64 11.25
C THR A 134 -20.48 26.42 12.03
N VAL A 135 -21.79 26.15 12.15
CA VAL A 135 -22.31 24.94 12.81
C VAL A 135 -21.82 23.67 12.09
N LEU A 136 -21.84 23.66 10.76
CA LEU A 136 -21.34 22.53 9.97
C LEU A 136 -19.84 22.31 10.17
N VAL A 137 -19.04 23.39 10.20
CA VAL A 137 -17.60 23.34 10.48
C VAL A 137 -17.35 22.81 11.89
N VAL A 138 -18.10 23.27 12.91
CA VAL A 138 -18.01 22.75 14.28
C VAL A 138 -18.32 21.26 14.32
N ALA A 139 -19.39 20.81 13.68
CA ALA A 139 -19.73 19.39 13.60
C ALA A 139 -18.62 18.57 12.92
N ALA A 140 -18.06 19.06 11.81
CA ALA A 140 -16.95 18.43 11.11
C ALA A 140 -15.67 18.34 11.98
N ILE A 141 -15.38 19.37 12.79
CA ILE A 141 -14.28 19.35 13.75
C ILE A 141 -14.53 18.28 14.81
N VAL A 142 -15.72 18.22 15.41
CA VAL A 142 -16.04 17.24 16.45
C VAL A 142 -15.86 15.82 15.92
N VAL A 143 -16.41 15.52 14.74
CA VAL A 143 -16.21 14.21 14.09
C VAL A 143 -14.73 13.94 13.80
N SER A 144 -13.99 14.94 13.30
CA SER A 144 -12.56 14.80 13.01
C SER A 144 -11.73 14.55 14.28
N LEU A 145 -12.09 15.18 15.40
CA LEU A 145 -11.41 15.02 16.68
C LEU A 145 -11.70 13.65 17.31
N VAL A 146 -12.95 13.16 17.23
CA VAL A 146 -13.30 11.80 17.66
C VAL A 146 -12.55 10.76 16.82
N ARG A 147 -12.51 10.94 15.49
CA ARG A 147 -11.71 10.09 14.59
C ARG A 147 -10.23 10.15 14.93
N TRP A 148 -9.71 11.35 15.24
CA TRP A 148 -8.31 11.56 15.61
C TRP A 148 -7.94 10.80 16.87
N ILE A 149 -8.77 10.87 17.91
CA ILE A 149 -8.57 10.11 19.16
C ILE A 149 -8.55 8.60 18.88
N GLY A 150 -9.54 8.09 18.14
CA GLY A 150 -9.60 6.67 17.80
C GLY A 150 -8.43 6.19 16.94
N GLN A 151 -7.86 7.09 16.13
CA GLN A 151 -6.71 6.83 15.28
C GLN A 151 -5.38 6.89 16.07
N LEU A 152 -5.28 7.77 17.06
CA LEU A 152 -4.10 7.92 17.93
C LEU A 152 -3.75 6.60 18.65
N SER A 153 -4.76 5.84 19.04
CA SER A 153 -4.58 4.53 19.68
C SER A 153 -3.96 3.47 18.76
N LYS A 154 -3.90 3.70 17.45
CA LYS A 154 -3.51 2.69 16.44
C LYS A 154 -2.25 3.06 15.65
N ILE A 155 -2.05 4.36 15.38
CA ILE A 155 -1.08 4.87 14.40
C ILE A 155 0.39 4.56 14.72
N GLY A 156 0.72 4.20 15.97
CA GLY A 156 2.09 3.92 16.40
C GLY A 156 2.42 2.45 16.69
N SER A 157 1.48 1.49 16.54
CA SER A 157 1.77 0.09 16.87
C SER A 157 2.33 -0.68 15.67
N VAL A 158 3.33 -1.52 15.93
CA VAL A 158 3.85 -2.50 14.96
C VAL A 158 2.73 -3.43 14.48
N GLU A 159 1.78 -3.77 15.36
CA GLU A 159 0.60 -4.56 15.01
C GLU A 159 -0.27 -3.90 13.93
N TYR A 160 -0.55 -2.59 14.05
CA TYR A 160 -1.29 -1.86 13.02
C TYR A 160 -0.51 -1.80 11.71
N ALA A 161 0.81 -1.59 11.80
CA ALA A 161 1.70 -1.58 10.64
C ALA A 161 1.64 -2.91 9.87
N LEU A 162 1.73 -4.04 10.58
CA LEU A 162 1.66 -5.39 10.03
C LEU A 162 0.27 -5.72 9.48
N LEU A 163 -0.81 -5.34 10.19
CA LEU A 163 -2.18 -5.54 9.71
C LEU A 163 -2.43 -4.82 8.37
N ARG A 164 -1.93 -3.59 8.23
CA ARG A 164 -2.06 -2.83 6.96
C ARG A 164 -1.23 -3.42 5.84
N ALA A 165 -0.01 -3.86 6.14
CA ALA A 165 0.83 -4.54 5.17
C ALA A 165 0.19 -5.85 4.69
N GLU A 166 -0.39 -6.63 5.60
CA GLU A 166 -1.14 -7.84 5.27
C GLU A 166 -2.37 -7.53 4.40
N GLN A 167 -3.17 -6.51 4.73
CA GLN A 167 -4.32 -6.11 3.91
C GLN A 167 -3.90 -5.74 2.49
N THR A 168 -2.85 -4.95 2.35
CA THR A 168 -2.32 -4.52 1.05
C THR A 168 -1.77 -5.71 0.26
N ALA A 169 -1.03 -6.61 0.91
CA ALA A 169 -0.53 -7.83 0.29
C ALA A 169 -1.69 -8.74 -0.17
N SER A 170 -2.74 -8.88 0.64
CA SER A 170 -3.95 -9.64 0.31
C SER A 170 -4.64 -9.08 -0.93
N GLU A 171 -4.80 -7.75 -1.01
CA GLU A 171 -5.39 -7.08 -2.17
C GLU A 171 -4.59 -7.35 -3.45
N ILE A 172 -3.26 -7.22 -3.40
CA ILE A 172 -2.38 -7.45 -4.57
C ILE A 172 -2.40 -8.92 -4.99
N LEU A 173 -2.32 -9.86 -4.04
CA LEU A 173 -2.37 -11.30 -4.31
C LEU A 173 -3.72 -11.72 -4.91
N ARG A 174 -4.83 -11.18 -4.39
CA ARG A 174 -6.17 -11.41 -4.96
C ARG A 174 -6.27 -10.84 -6.36
N GLN A 175 -5.80 -9.61 -6.58
CA GLN A 175 -5.81 -8.99 -7.90
C GLN A 175 -5.01 -9.82 -8.91
N GLN A 176 -3.85 -10.33 -8.51
CA GLN A 176 -3.03 -11.22 -9.35
C GLN A 176 -3.75 -12.53 -9.69
N ARG A 177 -4.50 -13.14 -8.76
CA ARG A 177 -5.28 -14.36 -9.03
C ARG A 177 -6.51 -14.10 -9.91
N HIS A 178 -7.17 -12.96 -9.74
CA HIS A 178 -8.32 -12.56 -10.56
C HIS A 178 -7.91 -12.13 -11.98
N LEU A 179 -6.76 -11.49 -12.14
CA LEU A 179 -6.17 -11.12 -13.42
C LEU A 179 -4.79 -11.79 -13.57
N PRO A 180 -4.73 -13.12 -13.82
CA PRO A 180 -3.46 -13.79 -14.04
C PRO A 180 -2.73 -13.15 -15.21
N ARG A 181 -1.41 -13.02 -15.11
CA ARG A 181 -0.56 -12.41 -16.17
C ARG A 181 -1.02 -10.99 -16.54
N LEU A 182 -1.58 -10.25 -15.58
CA LEU A 182 -2.16 -8.93 -15.79
C LEU A 182 -3.29 -8.90 -16.86
N GLY A 183 -3.96 -10.03 -17.08
CA GLY A 183 -4.98 -10.20 -18.13
C GLY A 183 -4.44 -10.60 -19.51
N GLY A 184 -3.13 -10.82 -19.63
CA GLY A 184 -2.48 -11.31 -20.86
C GLY A 184 -2.50 -12.83 -21.03
N ARG A 185 -1.94 -13.29 -22.14
CA ARG A 185 -1.82 -14.71 -22.49
C ARG A 185 -0.55 -15.36 -21.93
N PRO A 186 -0.55 -16.70 -21.74
CA PRO A 186 0.63 -17.46 -21.33
C PRO A 186 1.78 -17.31 -22.34
N LEU A 187 2.99 -16.95 -21.87
CA LEU A 187 4.16 -16.75 -22.74
C LEU A 187 4.54 -17.99 -23.58
N ASP A 188 4.29 -19.19 -23.07
CA ASP A 188 4.49 -20.47 -23.77
C ASP A 188 3.55 -20.68 -24.96
N GLN A 189 2.44 -19.94 -25.02
CA GLN A 189 1.50 -19.93 -26.16
C GLN A 189 1.83 -18.85 -27.20
N ALA A 190 2.91 -18.10 -27.02
CA ALA A 190 3.29 -17.04 -27.95
C ALA A 190 3.60 -17.60 -29.36
N PRO A 191 3.17 -16.93 -30.44
CA PRO A 191 3.44 -17.37 -31.81
C PRO A 191 4.94 -17.54 -32.06
N PRO A 192 5.44 -18.61 -32.72
CA PRO A 192 6.86 -18.95 -32.79
C PRO A 192 7.72 -17.99 -33.65
N GLU A 193 7.18 -16.86 -34.09
CA GLU A 193 7.85 -15.89 -34.95
C GLU A 193 9.02 -15.20 -34.24
N GLU A 194 10.07 -14.89 -35.00
CA GLU A 194 11.14 -14.02 -34.52
C GLU A 194 10.60 -12.59 -34.33
N GLY A 195 11.02 -11.95 -33.24
CA GLY A 195 10.59 -10.61 -32.86
C GLY A 195 11.76 -9.64 -32.75
N THR A 196 11.45 -8.36 -32.87
CA THR A 196 12.40 -7.28 -32.60
C THR A 196 12.50 -7.06 -31.09
N GLU A 197 13.71 -6.96 -30.55
CA GLU A 197 13.93 -6.71 -29.11
C GLU A 197 13.42 -5.33 -28.68
N ILE A 198 12.70 -5.30 -27.56
CA ILE A 198 12.23 -4.08 -26.91
C ILE A 198 13.25 -3.72 -25.83
N PHE A 199 13.93 -2.59 -25.98
CA PHE A 199 14.96 -2.15 -25.05
C PHE A 199 14.40 -1.18 -24.00
N ALA A 200 14.89 -1.30 -22.77
CA ALA A 200 14.56 -0.38 -21.69
C ALA A 200 15.12 1.02 -21.99
N PRO A 201 14.27 2.08 -21.94
CA PRO A 201 14.72 3.44 -22.21
C PRO A 201 15.59 4.03 -21.09
N THR A 202 15.41 3.54 -19.85
CA THR A 202 16.07 4.03 -18.64
C THR A 202 16.38 2.87 -17.68
N SER A 203 17.26 3.12 -16.70
CA SER A 203 17.56 2.18 -15.63
C SER A 203 16.67 2.43 -14.40
N GLY A 204 16.17 1.38 -13.77
CA GLY A 204 15.34 1.45 -12.57
C GLY A 204 14.60 0.14 -12.27
N PHE A 205 13.56 0.20 -11.46
CA PHE A 205 12.63 -0.90 -11.27
C PHE A 205 11.45 -0.78 -12.23
N LEU A 206 11.10 -1.87 -12.90
CA LEU A 206 9.86 -1.95 -13.65
C LEU A 206 8.70 -1.90 -12.66
N ARG A 207 8.04 -0.75 -12.59
CA ARG A 207 7.00 -0.49 -11.60
C ARG A 207 5.64 -0.99 -12.06
N ARG A 208 5.34 -0.69 -13.33
CA ARG A 208 4.04 -0.96 -13.93
C ARG A 208 4.18 -1.23 -15.42
N ILE A 209 3.37 -2.16 -15.91
CA ILE A 209 3.12 -2.33 -17.34
C ILE A 209 1.71 -1.79 -17.62
N ASP A 210 1.61 -0.81 -18.52
CA ASP A 210 0.32 -0.29 -18.98
C ASP A 210 -0.28 -1.24 -20.01
N MET A 211 -1.06 -2.22 -19.54
CA MET A 211 -1.61 -3.27 -20.39
C MET A 211 -2.57 -2.75 -21.45
N ASP A 212 -3.36 -1.72 -21.12
CA ASP A 212 -4.30 -1.10 -22.05
C ASP A 212 -3.55 -0.41 -23.21
N GLU A 213 -2.55 0.41 -22.90
CA GLU A 213 -1.75 1.10 -23.93
C GLU A 213 -0.91 0.09 -24.73
N LEU A 214 -0.40 -0.95 -24.08
CA LEU A 214 0.38 -2.00 -24.71
C LEU A 214 -0.43 -2.80 -25.74
N GLN A 215 -1.66 -3.20 -25.39
CA GLN A 215 -2.60 -3.87 -26.29
C GLN A 215 -2.94 -2.97 -27.48
N ASN A 216 -3.29 -1.70 -27.24
CA ASN A 216 -3.60 -0.74 -28.31
C ASN A 216 -2.43 -0.56 -29.29
N CYS A 217 -1.19 -0.52 -28.76
CA CYS A 217 0.00 -0.45 -29.61
C CYS A 217 0.17 -1.72 -30.44
N ALA A 218 -0.01 -2.90 -29.83
CA ALA A 218 0.10 -4.18 -30.52
C ALA A 218 -0.96 -4.33 -31.64
N GLU A 219 -2.21 -3.95 -31.38
CA GLU A 219 -3.30 -3.95 -32.38
C GLU A 219 -3.01 -3.02 -33.56
N SER A 220 -2.53 -1.80 -33.27
CA SER A 220 -2.27 -0.80 -34.32
C SER A 220 -1.19 -1.22 -35.32
N CYS A 221 -0.28 -2.10 -34.91
CA CYS A 221 0.85 -2.57 -35.70
C CYS A 221 0.68 -4.02 -36.20
N ASP A 222 -0.50 -4.62 -35.98
CA ASP A 222 -0.76 -6.05 -36.16
C ASP A 222 0.33 -6.95 -35.54
N ALA A 223 0.82 -6.56 -34.37
CA ALA A 223 1.95 -7.18 -33.69
C ALA A 223 1.52 -7.96 -32.44
N THR A 224 2.46 -8.73 -31.90
CA THR A 224 2.34 -9.45 -30.62
C THR A 224 3.50 -9.08 -29.71
N VAL A 225 3.22 -8.79 -28.45
CA VAL A 225 4.23 -8.46 -27.44
C VAL A 225 4.49 -9.65 -26.53
N CYS A 226 5.74 -10.09 -26.42
CA CYS A 226 6.16 -11.20 -25.56
C CYS A 226 7.11 -10.69 -24.49
N LEU A 227 6.74 -10.83 -23.21
CA LEU A 227 7.44 -10.25 -22.07
C LEU A 227 7.95 -11.33 -21.12
N ASP A 228 9.27 -11.37 -20.97
CA ASP A 228 9.95 -12.22 -20.00
C ASP A 228 10.04 -11.58 -18.62
N ILE A 229 9.96 -10.24 -18.58
CA ILE A 229 10.16 -9.46 -17.37
C ILE A 229 8.83 -9.13 -16.68
N LEU A 230 8.85 -9.15 -15.36
CA LEU A 230 7.67 -8.89 -14.53
C LEU A 230 7.86 -7.59 -13.72
N PRO A 231 6.77 -6.90 -13.35
CA PRO A 231 6.84 -5.79 -12.42
C PRO A 231 7.58 -6.19 -11.14
N GLY A 232 8.47 -5.32 -10.67
CA GLY A 232 9.39 -5.59 -9.57
C GLY A 232 10.84 -5.83 -9.99
N ALA A 233 11.06 -6.25 -11.24
CA ALA A 233 12.41 -6.51 -11.75
C ALA A 233 13.22 -5.21 -11.88
N ILE A 234 14.52 -5.30 -11.58
CA ILE A 234 15.47 -4.24 -11.93
C ILE A 234 15.82 -4.37 -13.41
N VAL A 235 15.73 -3.26 -14.12
CA VAL A 235 16.05 -3.13 -15.54
C VAL A 235 17.11 -2.05 -15.72
N LEU A 236 18.07 -2.31 -16.59
CA LEU A 236 19.08 -1.33 -16.97
C LEU A 236 18.75 -0.76 -18.34
N ARG A 237 19.11 0.50 -18.57
CA ARG A 237 19.04 1.11 -19.90
C ARG A 237 19.69 0.18 -20.92
N GLU A 238 19.04 0.01 -22.07
CA GLU A 238 19.46 -0.89 -23.17
C GLU A 238 19.43 -2.38 -22.83
N GLN A 239 18.85 -2.78 -21.70
CA GLN A 239 18.50 -4.17 -21.43
C GLN A 239 17.21 -4.54 -22.16
N VAL A 240 17.14 -5.77 -22.65
CA VAL A 240 15.93 -6.32 -23.29
C VAL A 240 14.82 -6.51 -22.24
N LEU A 241 13.66 -5.92 -22.49
CA LEU A 241 12.44 -6.09 -21.69
C LEU A 241 11.57 -7.24 -22.20
N GLY A 242 11.67 -7.52 -23.51
CA GLY A 242 10.92 -8.55 -24.20
C GLY A 242 11.06 -8.40 -25.72
N THR A 243 10.17 -9.03 -26.47
CA THR A 243 10.18 -9.03 -27.94
C THR A 243 8.85 -8.58 -28.53
N LEU A 244 8.92 -7.84 -29.63
CA LEU A 244 7.78 -7.43 -30.47
C LEU A 244 7.80 -8.25 -31.76
N ARG A 245 6.80 -9.09 -31.96
CA ARG A 245 6.66 -9.97 -33.15
C ARG A 245 5.67 -9.34 -34.13
N GLY A 246 5.96 -9.36 -35.43
CA GLY A 246 5.13 -8.75 -36.47
C GLY A 246 5.36 -7.24 -36.74
N SER A 247 6.17 -6.56 -35.93
CA SER A 247 6.51 -5.15 -36.13
C SER A 247 7.90 -4.78 -35.62
N SER A 248 8.45 -3.67 -36.11
CA SER A 248 9.70 -3.06 -35.65
C SER A 248 9.50 -1.78 -34.83
N GLU A 249 8.25 -1.39 -34.52
CA GLU A 249 7.94 -0.15 -33.77
C GLU A 249 8.14 -0.26 -32.24
N THR A 250 9.30 -0.75 -31.82
CA THR A 250 9.57 -1.08 -30.41
C THR A 250 9.61 0.14 -29.48
N LYS A 251 9.86 1.34 -29.99
CA LYS A 251 9.92 2.58 -29.19
C LYS A 251 8.58 2.95 -28.56
N ARG A 252 7.48 2.75 -29.30
CA ARG A 252 6.13 3.06 -28.80
C ARG A 252 5.71 2.07 -27.72
N VAL A 253 6.05 0.80 -27.94
CA VAL A 253 5.89 -0.28 -26.97
C VAL A 253 6.73 -0.02 -25.70
N ALA A 254 7.98 0.41 -25.85
CA ALA A 254 8.86 0.74 -24.72
C ALA A 254 8.30 1.86 -23.81
N ALA A 255 7.46 2.76 -24.34
CA ALA A 255 6.82 3.81 -23.55
C ALA A 255 5.72 3.30 -22.61
N CYS A 256 5.20 2.08 -22.83
CA CYS A 256 4.18 1.45 -21.99
C CYS A 256 4.74 0.89 -20.66
N PHE A 257 6.07 0.86 -20.51
CA PHE A 257 6.76 0.39 -19.31
C PHE A 257 7.12 1.56 -18.41
N LEU A 258 6.50 1.63 -17.23
CA LEU A 258 6.85 2.64 -16.23
C LEU A 258 8.04 2.15 -15.41
N ILE A 259 9.20 2.77 -15.64
CA ILE A 259 10.46 2.46 -14.93
C ILE A 259 10.79 3.63 -14.00
N ASP A 260 10.90 3.33 -12.70
CA ASP A 260 11.19 4.31 -11.65
C ASP A 260 12.41 3.87 -10.80
N PRO A 261 13.16 4.79 -10.16
CA PRO A 261 14.25 4.42 -9.25
C PRO A 261 13.81 3.64 -8.02
N GLU A 262 12.52 3.67 -7.68
CA GLU A 262 11.96 3.02 -6.50
C GLU A 262 11.02 1.87 -6.89
N ARG A 263 11.23 0.70 -6.28
CA ARG A 263 10.32 -0.45 -6.35
C ARG A 263 9.03 -0.16 -5.58
N THR A 264 7.88 -0.57 -6.11
CA THR A 264 6.55 -0.37 -5.49
C THR A 264 5.75 -1.67 -5.46
N TYR A 265 4.72 -1.75 -4.62
CA TYR A 265 3.87 -2.93 -4.47
C TYR A 265 2.81 -3.12 -5.56
N GLU A 266 2.52 -2.07 -6.34
CA GLU A 266 1.31 -1.92 -7.17
C GLU A 266 1.02 -3.10 -8.13
N GLN A 267 2.06 -3.73 -8.68
CA GLN A 267 1.95 -4.96 -9.51
C GLN A 267 2.97 -6.04 -9.08
N ASP A 268 3.48 -5.96 -7.85
CA ASP A 268 4.57 -6.81 -7.37
C ASP A 268 4.19 -7.48 -6.02
N PRO A 269 3.48 -8.62 -6.07
CA PRO A 269 3.09 -9.35 -4.87
C PRO A 269 4.29 -9.89 -4.08
N GLY A 270 5.38 -10.23 -4.76
CA GLY A 270 6.61 -10.71 -4.10
C GLY A 270 7.20 -9.63 -3.19
N TYR A 271 7.18 -8.36 -3.61
CA TYR A 271 7.65 -7.26 -2.78
C TYR A 271 6.78 -7.02 -1.54
N ALA A 272 5.46 -7.24 -1.65
CA ALA A 272 4.55 -7.12 -0.51
C ALA A 272 4.82 -8.21 0.54
N LEU A 273 5.03 -9.46 0.11
CA LEU A 273 5.44 -10.57 0.99
C LEU A 273 6.83 -10.34 1.59
N GLN A 274 7.79 -9.85 0.80
CA GLN A 274 9.13 -9.50 1.27
C GLN A 274 9.07 -8.44 2.37
N ALA A 275 8.21 -7.43 2.26
CA ALA A 275 8.09 -6.39 3.29
C ALA A 275 7.63 -6.96 4.65
N LEU A 276 6.71 -7.94 4.64
CA LEU A 276 6.32 -8.68 5.84
C LEU A 276 7.49 -9.53 6.35
N ARG A 277 8.14 -10.31 5.48
CA ARG A 277 9.31 -11.14 5.82
C ARG A 277 10.40 -10.34 6.53
N GLU A 278 10.79 -9.19 5.96
CA GLU A 278 11.80 -8.32 6.54
C GLU A 278 11.40 -7.81 7.95
N SER A 279 10.10 -7.73 8.25
CA SER A 279 9.62 -7.36 9.59
C SER A 279 9.82 -8.48 10.60
N ALA A 280 9.62 -9.74 10.21
CA ALA A 280 10.02 -10.89 11.03
C ALA A 280 11.54 -10.91 11.23
N SER A 281 12.33 -10.77 10.17
CA SER A 281 13.80 -10.68 10.28
C SER A 281 14.25 -9.56 11.22
N LYS A 282 13.61 -8.39 11.14
CA LYS A 282 13.90 -7.27 12.06
C LYS A 282 13.55 -7.60 13.51
N ALA A 283 12.42 -8.27 13.75
CA ALA A 283 12.02 -8.72 15.09
C ALA A 283 13.04 -9.71 15.68
N LEU A 284 13.61 -10.59 14.86
CA LEU A 284 14.65 -11.55 15.27
C LEU A 284 16.05 -10.94 15.44
N SER A 285 16.26 -9.70 14.99
CA SER A 285 17.57 -9.06 15.07
C SER A 285 18.04 -8.86 16.52
N PRO A 286 19.36 -8.88 16.80
CA PRO A 286 19.88 -8.74 18.17
C PRO A 286 19.43 -7.47 18.90
N GLY A 287 19.08 -6.41 18.17
CA GLY A 287 18.63 -5.14 18.75
C GLY A 287 17.16 -5.13 19.18
N ILE A 288 16.32 -6.04 18.67
CA ILE A 288 14.89 -6.12 19.00
C ILE A 288 14.60 -7.40 19.80
N ASN A 289 15.05 -8.55 19.31
CA ASN A 289 14.95 -9.86 19.95
C ASN A 289 13.52 -10.22 20.41
N ASP A 290 12.55 -10.08 19.51
CA ASP A 290 11.14 -10.39 19.73
C ASP A 290 10.65 -11.53 18.82
N PRO A 291 10.87 -12.80 19.20
CA PRO A 291 10.47 -13.96 18.40
C PRO A 291 8.95 -14.08 18.26
N LYS A 292 8.14 -13.56 19.19
CA LYS A 292 6.67 -13.65 19.10
C LYS A 292 6.12 -12.80 17.97
N THR A 293 6.68 -11.60 17.76
CA THR A 293 6.35 -10.79 16.59
C THR A 293 6.73 -11.50 15.29
N ALA A 294 7.86 -12.19 15.24
CA ALA A 294 8.23 -12.98 14.06
C ALA A 294 7.23 -14.12 13.78
N ILE A 295 6.80 -14.85 14.82
CA ILE A 295 5.76 -15.89 14.71
C ILE A 295 4.44 -15.32 14.19
N ASP A 296 4.01 -14.15 14.68
CA ASP A 296 2.80 -13.46 14.18
C ASP A 296 2.92 -13.14 12.68
N VAL A 297 4.06 -12.62 12.25
CA VAL A 297 4.33 -12.34 10.83
C VAL A 297 4.33 -13.62 9.98
N ILE A 298 4.91 -14.71 10.47
CA ILE A 298 4.89 -16.03 9.80
C ILE A 298 3.44 -16.49 9.60
N ALA A 299 2.59 -16.37 10.62
CA ALA A 299 1.18 -16.73 10.52
C ALA A 299 0.41 -15.83 9.52
N ARG A 300 0.79 -14.55 9.36
CA ARG A 300 0.24 -13.66 8.31
C ARG A 300 0.67 -14.12 6.92
N LEU A 301 1.96 -14.42 6.72
CA LEU A 301 2.49 -14.93 5.46
C LEU A 301 1.84 -16.25 5.06
N GLU A 302 1.67 -17.17 6.01
CA GLU A 302 0.97 -18.43 5.82
C GLU A 302 -0.46 -18.21 5.35
N ARG A 303 -1.25 -17.37 6.05
CA ARG A 303 -2.64 -17.06 5.65
C ARG A 303 -2.73 -16.45 4.27
N LEU A 304 -1.86 -15.50 3.94
CA LEU A 304 -1.84 -14.85 2.61
C LEU A 304 -1.58 -15.86 1.49
N LEU A 305 -0.61 -16.75 1.67
CA LEU A 305 -0.26 -17.76 0.67
C LEU A 305 -1.27 -18.90 0.62
N TRP A 306 -1.88 -19.25 1.75
CA TRP A 306 -2.96 -20.22 1.82
C TRP A 306 -4.20 -19.72 1.08
N ASP A 307 -4.63 -18.49 1.32
CA ASP A 307 -5.74 -17.85 0.61
C ASP A 307 -5.45 -17.73 -0.89
N TRP A 308 -4.21 -17.38 -1.26
CA TRP A 308 -3.77 -17.34 -2.66
C TRP A 308 -3.84 -18.70 -3.33
N ALA A 309 -3.45 -19.78 -2.63
CA ALA A 309 -3.50 -21.14 -3.15
C ALA A 309 -4.94 -21.69 -3.24
N LEU A 310 -5.84 -21.26 -2.35
CA LEU A 310 -7.26 -21.62 -2.38
C LEU A 310 -8.06 -20.85 -3.43
N ALA A 311 -7.63 -19.64 -3.78
CA ALA A 311 -8.29 -18.86 -4.80
C ALA A 311 -8.13 -19.59 -6.14
N ASP A 312 -9.21 -20.20 -6.65
CA ASP A 312 -9.22 -20.76 -7.99
C ASP A 312 -8.86 -19.64 -8.97
N ALA A 313 -7.89 -19.91 -9.84
CA ALA A 313 -7.75 -19.13 -11.05
C ALA A 313 -8.96 -19.54 -11.91
N GLU A 314 -10.11 -18.91 -11.67
CA GLU A 314 -11.21 -18.99 -12.63
C GLU A 314 -10.61 -18.71 -14.02
N ALA A 315 -11.03 -19.49 -15.02
CA ALA A 315 -10.59 -19.28 -16.40
C ALA A 315 -11.18 -17.96 -16.91
N VAL A 316 -10.62 -16.85 -16.42
CA VAL A 316 -10.92 -15.51 -16.90
C VAL A 316 -10.32 -15.45 -18.29
N GLU A 317 -11.16 -15.21 -19.29
CA GLU A 317 -10.69 -15.00 -20.65
C GLU A 317 -9.66 -13.86 -20.65
N PRO A 318 -8.51 -14.03 -21.32
CA PRO A 318 -7.51 -12.98 -21.41
C PRO A 318 -8.15 -11.70 -21.98
N SER A 319 -8.05 -10.61 -21.22
CA SER A 319 -8.53 -9.30 -21.68
C SER A 319 -7.60 -8.71 -22.75
N PHE A 320 -6.35 -9.18 -22.81
CA PHE A 320 -5.32 -8.72 -23.73
C PHE A 320 -4.78 -9.92 -24.53
N ASP A 321 -5.24 -10.08 -25.77
CA ASP A 321 -4.96 -11.25 -26.61
C ASP A 321 -3.63 -11.18 -27.39
N ARG A 322 -3.05 -9.98 -27.52
CA ARG A 322 -1.76 -9.71 -28.19
C ARG A 322 -0.59 -9.53 -27.22
N VAL A 323 -0.83 -9.64 -25.92
CA VAL A 323 0.21 -9.49 -24.89
C VAL A 323 0.43 -10.82 -24.18
N TYR A 324 1.66 -11.32 -24.23
CA TYR A 324 2.08 -12.60 -23.69
C TYR A 324 3.08 -12.37 -22.56
N LEU A 325 2.79 -12.89 -21.37
CA LEU A 325 3.58 -12.67 -20.16
C LEU A 325 3.78 -13.96 -19.39
N ARG A 326 4.89 -14.03 -18.65
CA ARG A 326 5.06 -15.06 -17.62
C ARG A 326 4.08 -14.83 -16.48
N GLU A 327 3.68 -15.91 -15.84
CA GLU A 327 2.95 -15.85 -14.57
C GLU A 327 3.96 -15.80 -13.43
N VAL A 328 3.67 -15.03 -12.39
CA VAL A 328 4.41 -15.12 -11.13
C VAL A 328 3.99 -16.44 -10.47
N GLY A 329 4.92 -17.38 -10.41
CA GLY A 329 4.66 -18.71 -9.86
C GLY A 329 4.67 -18.75 -8.33
N ALA A 330 4.19 -19.89 -7.80
CA ALA A 330 4.20 -20.19 -6.38
C ALA A 330 5.63 -20.21 -5.80
N ASP A 331 6.60 -20.62 -6.60
CA ASP A 331 8.04 -20.62 -6.30
C ASP A 331 8.51 -19.22 -5.88
N ALA A 332 8.29 -18.21 -6.72
CA ALA A 332 8.71 -16.84 -6.44
C ALA A 332 8.04 -16.25 -5.19
N LEU A 333 6.76 -16.58 -4.95
CA LEU A 333 6.02 -16.10 -3.78
C LEU A 333 6.50 -16.75 -2.48
N LEU A 334 6.73 -18.06 -2.50
CA LEU A 334 7.27 -18.82 -1.36
C LEU A 334 8.66 -18.33 -0.97
N GLU A 335 9.54 -18.13 -1.95
CA GLU A 335 10.86 -17.58 -1.70
C GLU A 335 10.79 -16.15 -1.12
N ALA A 336 9.96 -15.30 -1.70
CA ALA A 336 9.76 -13.94 -1.21
C ALA A 336 9.26 -13.91 0.24
N ALA A 337 8.42 -14.88 0.64
CA ALA A 337 7.88 -14.99 1.98
C ALA A 337 8.87 -15.61 2.99
N PHE A 338 9.62 -16.66 2.63
CA PHE A 338 10.31 -17.49 3.63
C PHE A 338 11.83 -17.59 3.51
N ARG A 339 12.43 -17.29 2.34
CA ARG A 339 13.86 -17.60 2.04
C ARG A 339 14.87 -17.14 3.09
N ASP A 340 14.73 -15.92 3.62
CA ASP A 340 15.67 -15.39 4.63
C ASP A 340 15.31 -15.79 6.07
N LEU A 341 14.08 -16.24 6.33
CA LEU A 341 13.61 -16.49 7.70
C LEU A 341 14.27 -17.71 8.34
N SER A 342 14.57 -18.74 7.54
CA SER A 342 15.27 -19.93 8.02
C SER A 342 16.64 -19.56 8.61
N ARG A 343 17.39 -18.71 7.91
CA ARG A 343 18.68 -18.17 8.39
C ARG A 343 18.51 -17.29 9.62
N ASP A 344 17.60 -16.32 9.56
CA ASP A 344 17.46 -15.32 10.63
C ASP A 344 16.88 -15.92 11.92
N ALA A 345 16.09 -17.01 11.81
CA ALA A 345 15.53 -17.75 12.92
C ALA A 345 16.45 -18.86 13.48
N ALA A 346 17.69 -19.02 12.96
CA ALA A 346 18.57 -20.14 13.29
C ALA A 346 18.74 -20.39 14.81
N GLY A 347 18.76 -19.34 15.63
CA GLY A 347 18.88 -19.42 17.10
C GLY A 347 17.55 -19.54 17.87
N PHE A 348 16.41 -19.57 17.18
CA PHE A 348 15.06 -19.47 17.76
C PHE A 348 14.24 -20.71 17.42
N GLY A 349 14.31 -21.74 18.25
CA GLY A 349 13.65 -23.02 17.99
C GLY A 349 12.12 -22.93 17.82
N ASP A 350 11.46 -22.03 18.56
CA ASP A 350 10.02 -21.77 18.44
C ASP A 350 9.64 -21.11 17.11
N VAL A 351 10.49 -20.23 16.59
CA VAL A 351 10.30 -19.59 15.28
C VAL A 351 10.57 -20.58 14.15
N LEU A 352 11.62 -21.40 14.26
CA LEU A 352 11.89 -22.49 13.30
C LEU A 352 10.72 -23.49 13.25
N ASP A 353 10.17 -23.86 14.42
CA ASP A 353 8.97 -24.70 14.52
C ASP A 353 7.77 -24.05 13.80
N ALA A 354 7.58 -22.73 13.93
CA ALA A 354 6.51 -22.00 13.26
C ALA A 354 6.68 -21.97 11.73
N VAL A 355 7.90 -21.74 11.23
CA VAL A 355 8.19 -21.81 9.79
C VAL A 355 7.93 -23.22 9.26
N ALA A 356 8.40 -24.25 9.95
CA ALA A 356 8.17 -25.64 9.57
C ALA A 356 6.68 -25.97 9.45
N MET A 357 5.86 -25.53 10.41
CA MET A 357 4.41 -25.71 10.36
C MET A 357 3.77 -25.00 9.16
N ALA A 358 4.11 -23.73 8.94
CA ALA A 358 3.58 -22.96 7.82
C ALA A 358 3.92 -23.62 6.47
N LEU A 359 5.18 -24.04 6.29
CA LEU A 359 5.62 -24.74 5.08
C LEU A 359 4.87 -26.07 4.88
N ALA A 360 4.68 -26.85 5.95
CA ALA A 360 3.95 -28.12 5.88
C ALA A 360 2.47 -27.94 5.49
N HIS A 361 1.81 -26.92 6.03
CA HIS A 361 0.43 -26.60 5.63
C HIS A 361 0.40 -26.19 4.15
N LEU A 362 1.23 -25.23 3.75
CA LEU A 362 1.29 -24.75 2.36
C LEU A 362 1.62 -25.87 1.37
N ARG A 363 2.47 -26.84 1.74
CA ARG A 363 2.81 -28.01 0.90
C ARG A 363 1.57 -28.77 0.41
N SER A 364 0.53 -28.85 1.24
CA SER A 364 -0.71 -29.59 0.90
C SER A 364 -1.58 -28.91 -0.17
N ARG A 365 -1.33 -27.63 -0.45
CA ARG A 365 -2.15 -26.82 -1.37
C ARG A 365 -1.38 -26.22 -2.53
N MET A 366 -0.06 -26.13 -2.42
CA MET A 366 0.77 -25.54 -3.47
C MET A 366 0.91 -26.46 -4.69
N PRO A 367 1.06 -25.89 -5.90
CA PRO A 367 1.36 -26.67 -7.10
C PRO A 367 2.75 -27.33 -7.00
N ALA A 368 3.05 -28.28 -7.89
CA ALA A 368 4.31 -29.05 -7.86
C ALA A 368 5.57 -28.18 -7.82
N THR A 369 5.58 -27.04 -8.54
CA THR A 369 6.69 -26.07 -8.50
C THR A 369 6.87 -25.45 -7.11
N GLY A 370 5.77 -25.15 -6.40
CA GLY A 370 5.82 -24.66 -5.03
C GLY A 370 6.23 -25.73 -4.02
N VAL A 371 5.82 -26.99 -4.22
CA VAL A 371 6.25 -28.11 -3.37
C VAL A 371 7.76 -28.32 -3.42
N ALA A 372 8.38 -28.24 -4.59
CA ALA A 372 9.83 -28.34 -4.73
C ALA A 372 10.57 -27.23 -3.95
N VAL A 373 10.08 -25.99 -4.03
CA VAL A 373 10.64 -24.87 -3.25
C VAL A 373 10.44 -25.05 -1.75
N ILE A 374 9.30 -25.61 -1.32
CA ILE A 374 9.07 -25.92 0.11
C ILE A 374 10.08 -26.95 0.61
N ASP A 375 10.40 -27.97 -0.19
CA ASP A 375 11.41 -28.98 0.16
C ASP A 375 12.80 -28.35 0.31
N ASP A 376 13.19 -27.47 -0.61
CA ASP A 376 14.45 -26.72 -0.52
C ASP A 376 14.49 -25.82 0.72
N LEU A 377 13.42 -25.07 0.98
CA LEU A 377 13.30 -24.21 2.17
C LEU A 377 13.34 -25.01 3.48
N ALA A 378 12.76 -26.22 3.51
CA ALA A 378 12.81 -27.09 4.66
C ALA A 378 14.22 -27.66 4.90
N ALA A 379 14.98 -27.95 3.84
CA ALA A 379 16.38 -28.35 3.94
C ALA A 379 17.23 -27.21 4.51
N ASP A 380 17.06 -25.98 4.00
CA ASP A 380 17.73 -24.78 4.54
C ASP A 380 17.36 -24.53 6.01
N LEU A 381 16.08 -24.70 6.37
CA LEU A 381 15.59 -24.57 7.75
C LEU A 381 16.29 -25.53 8.71
N ARG A 382 16.48 -26.79 8.29
CA ARG A 382 17.23 -27.79 9.07
C ARG A 382 18.68 -27.39 9.23
N ALA A 383 19.36 -27.08 8.13
CA ALA A 383 20.77 -26.71 8.13
C ALA A 383 21.06 -25.49 9.01
N HIS A 384 20.20 -24.46 8.94
CA HIS A 384 20.31 -23.28 9.78
C HIS A 384 20.00 -23.57 11.25
N GLY A 385 18.98 -24.37 11.55
CA GLY A 385 18.67 -24.80 12.91
C GLY A 385 19.80 -25.60 13.56
N ASP A 386 20.41 -26.53 12.83
CA ASP A 386 21.54 -27.32 13.33
C ASP A 386 22.75 -26.44 13.67
N ALA A 387 23.01 -25.42 12.85
CA ALA A 387 24.08 -24.46 13.06
C ALA A 387 23.79 -23.44 14.18
N GLY A 388 22.53 -23.04 14.38
CA GLY A 388 22.16 -21.93 15.27
C GLY A 388 21.63 -22.33 16.65
N LEU A 389 21.00 -23.50 16.80
CA LEU A 389 20.45 -23.95 18.07
C LEU A 389 21.54 -24.35 19.06
N MET A 390 21.35 -24.00 20.33
CA MET A 390 22.39 -24.09 21.35
C MET A 390 22.58 -25.52 21.88
N THR A 391 21.48 -26.28 21.97
CA THR A 391 21.50 -27.61 22.58
C THR A 391 21.17 -28.72 21.57
N ASP A 392 21.77 -29.90 21.77
CA ASP A 392 21.45 -31.09 20.96
C ASP A 392 19.97 -31.50 21.10
N ARG A 393 19.36 -31.19 22.24
CA ARG A 393 17.94 -31.44 22.47
C ARG A 393 17.05 -30.56 21.58
N GLU A 394 17.41 -29.31 21.37
CA GLU A 394 16.68 -28.41 20.46
C GLU A 394 16.85 -28.85 19.01
N ARG A 395 18.06 -29.19 18.58
CA ARG A 395 18.34 -29.76 17.25
C ARG A 395 17.53 -31.03 16.98
N ALA A 396 17.53 -31.96 17.93
CA ALA A 396 16.77 -33.21 17.85
C ALA A 396 15.25 -32.95 17.79
N ARG A 397 14.75 -31.95 18.53
CA ARG A 397 13.34 -31.55 18.50
C ARG A 397 12.94 -31.01 17.12
N LEU A 398 13.74 -30.10 16.54
CA LEU A 398 13.49 -29.56 15.21
C LEU A 398 13.51 -30.67 14.15
N THR A 399 14.51 -31.55 14.21
CA THR A 399 14.61 -32.71 13.30
C THR A 399 13.36 -33.59 13.38
N CYS A 400 12.98 -34.01 14.58
CA CYS A 400 11.77 -34.81 14.80
C CYS A 400 10.51 -34.08 14.31
N ARG A 401 10.45 -32.75 14.46
CA ARG A 401 9.33 -31.93 13.98
C ARG A 401 9.24 -31.92 12.46
N LEU A 402 10.36 -31.71 11.76
CA LEU A 402 10.41 -31.74 10.29
C LEU A 402 10.04 -33.12 9.75
N ASP A 403 10.54 -34.18 10.37
CA ASP A 403 10.24 -35.55 9.99
C ASP A 403 8.74 -35.86 10.17
N ALA A 404 8.16 -35.46 11.31
CA ALA A 404 6.73 -35.64 11.59
C ALA A 404 5.82 -34.84 10.62
N LEU A 405 6.31 -33.74 10.07
CA LEU A 405 5.60 -32.92 9.09
C LEU A 405 5.83 -33.39 7.64
N GLY A 406 6.62 -34.45 7.43
CA GLY A 406 6.97 -34.93 6.09
C GLY A 406 7.80 -33.92 5.30
N LEU A 407 8.60 -33.10 5.98
CA LEU A 407 9.52 -32.11 5.40
C LEU A 407 10.97 -32.62 5.42
N THR A 408 11.15 -33.91 5.13
CA THR A 408 12.47 -34.51 4.96
C THR A 408 12.89 -34.42 3.50
N PRO A 409 14.16 -34.11 3.21
CA PRO A 409 14.67 -34.23 1.85
C PRO A 409 14.45 -35.67 1.37
N GLY A 410 13.72 -35.82 0.26
CA GLY A 410 13.57 -37.11 -0.41
C GLY A 410 14.95 -37.62 -0.81
N HIS A 411 15.26 -38.85 -0.44
CA HIS A 411 16.47 -39.55 -0.91
C HIS A 411 16.41 -39.87 -2.40
#